data_AF-A0A6A4YMZ4-F1
#
_entry.id   AF-A0A6A4YMZ4-F1
#
_cell.length_a   1.000
_cell.length_b   1.000
_cell.length_c   1.000
_cell.angle_alpha   90.00
_cell.angle_beta   90.00
_cell.angle_gamma   90.00
#
_symmetry.space_group_name_H-M   'P 1'
#
loop_
_entity.id
_entity.type
_entity.pdbx_description
1 polymer ?
#
loop_
_entity_poly.entity_id
_entity_poly.type
_entity_poly.pdbx_seq_one_letter_code
_entity_poly.pdbx_strand_id
1 'polypeptide(L)'
;ALPTPASIQGPVDLVVDHGTFTTTAKSANLLHDIGGGDKIREVCTRFYARAFLDDQLKPFFFEEDGATAHGQRLADWIVQKMGGEGTPWSDSGRWGMRQPSHAKAWYNEKRHPSVRGNHFNLVDSRTWMRIHFWAARECGLEAHAAFWDWYVRFLQHFIAVYEWRAVPFAAEDASWAANPDNVDAYIQNGHRMPDLHDRVYDDSDY
;
A
#
# COMPACT_ATOMS: atom_id res chain seq x y z
N ALA A 1 -0.96 19.23 20.17
CA ALA A 1 -0.65 20.34 19.25
C ALA A 1 -1.57 20.24 18.06
N LEU A 2 -2.10 21.35 17.54
CA LEU A 2 -2.78 21.33 16.24
C LEU A 2 -1.75 20.95 15.17
N PRO A 3 -2.13 20.18 14.14
CA PRO A 3 -1.21 19.84 13.06
C PRO A 3 -0.68 21.13 12.42
N THR A 4 0.62 21.19 12.16
CA THR A 4 1.20 22.28 11.36
C THR A 4 0.51 22.26 9.99
N PRO A 5 0.02 23.41 9.49
CA PRO A 5 -0.57 23.47 8.15
C PRO A 5 0.43 22.97 7.11
N ALA A 6 -0.03 22.14 6.17
CA ALA A 6 0.79 21.68 5.05
C ALA A 6 1.39 22.87 4.30
N SER A 7 2.70 22.86 4.06
CA SER A 7 3.38 23.91 3.29
C SER A 7 3.22 23.70 1.78
N ILE A 8 3.01 22.46 1.33
CA ILE A 8 2.83 22.07 -0.07
C ILE A 8 1.34 21.89 -0.35
N GLN A 9 0.78 22.84 -1.10
CA GLN A 9 -0.64 22.86 -1.47
C GLN A 9 -0.87 22.47 -2.94
N GLY A 10 0.15 22.61 -3.79
CA GLY A 10 0.08 22.32 -5.21
C GLY A 10 0.42 20.87 -5.57
N PRO A 11 0.05 20.42 -6.78
CA PRO A 11 0.35 19.06 -7.23
C PRO A 11 1.85 18.78 -7.27
N VAL A 12 2.22 17.57 -6.88
CA VAL A 12 3.58 17.03 -7.02
C VAL A 12 3.56 15.96 -8.10
N ASP A 13 4.49 16.03 -9.05
CA ASP A 13 4.55 15.06 -10.15
C ASP A 13 5.05 13.69 -9.66
N LEU A 14 4.42 12.63 -10.15
CA LEU A 14 4.96 11.28 -10.07
C LEU A 14 5.90 11.09 -11.27
N VAL A 15 7.21 11.14 -11.04
CA VAL A 15 8.20 11.04 -12.13
C VAL A 15 8.55 9.57 -12.36
N VAL A 16 8.34 9.09 -13.59
CA VAL A 16 8.66 7.74 -14.03
C VAL A 16 9.45 7.83 -15.32
N ASP A 17 10.64 7.25 -15.34
CA ASP A 17 11.52 7.18 -16.51
C ASP A 17 11.66 5.73 -16.98
N HIS A 18 11.32 5.46 -18.24
CA HIS A 18 11.30 4.11 -18.82
C HIS A 18 10.60 3.05 -17.93
N GLY A 19 9.48 3.42 -17.29
CA GLY A 19 8.73 2.55 -16.39
C GLY A 19 9.31 2.41 -14.97
N THR A 20 10.40 3.12 -14.67
CA THR A 20 11.04 3.13 -13.35
C THR A 20 10.71 4.43 -12.63
N PHE A 21 10.10 4.32 -11.44
CA PHE A 21 9.91 5.47 -10.55
C PHE A 21 11.23 6.17 -10.22
N THR A 22 11.25 7.50 -10.31
CA THR A 22 12.39 8.37 -10.01
C THR A 22 12.10 9.24 -8.79
N THR A 23 12.96 9.13 -7.78
CA THR A 23 12.96 10.01 -6.60
C THR A 23 13.27 11.45 -7.00
N THR A 24 12.54 12.42 -6.45
CA THR A 24 12.75 13.85 -6.74
C THR A 24 12.87 14.67 -5.46
N ALA A 25 13.43 15.87 -5.55
CA ALA A 25 13.42 16.82 -4.43
C ALA A 25 11.99 17.19 -3.99
N LYS A 26 11.03 17.22 -4.93
CA LYS A 26 9.62 17.50 -4.60
C LYS A 26 8.98 16.37 -3.81
N SER A 27 9.22 15.10 -4.17
CA SER A 27 8.71 13.96 -3.40
C SER A 27 9.37 13.87 -2.02
N ALA A 28 10.65 14.21 -1.90
CA ALA A 28 11.34 14.28 -0.62
C ALA A 28 10.77 15.38 0.30
N ASN A 29 10.51 16.57 -0.25
CA ASN A 29 9.86 17.66 0.50
C ASN A 29 8.44 17.28 0.91
N LEU A 30 7.71 16.55 0.07
CA LEU A 30 6.37 16.06 0.36
C LEU A 30 6.37 15.04 1.52
N LEU A 31 7.38 14.18 1.62
CA LEU A 31 7.57 13.29 2.77
C LEU A 31 7.75 14.10 4.07
N HIS A 32 8.64 15.11 4.04
CA HIS A 32 8.85 15.97 5.19
C HIS A 32 7.55 16.69 5.61
N ASP A 33 6.78 17.20 4.64
CA ASP A 33 5.57 17.99 4.90
C ASP A 33 4.42 17.18 5.55
N ILE A 34 4.37 15.86 5.33
CA ILE A 34 3.40 14.97 6.00
C ILE A 34 3.87 14.46 7.37
N GLY A 35 5.06 14.85 7.83
CA GLY A 35 5.62 14.41 9.11
C GLY A 35 6.67 13.31 9.01
N GLY A 36 7.29 13.16 7.84
CA GLY A 36 8.47 12.31 7.63
C GLY A 36 8.20 10.80 7.60
N GLY A 37 9.27 10.01 7.60
CA GLY A 37 9.23 8.56 7.56
C GLY A 37 8.46 7.92 8.73
N ASP A 38 8.41 8.59 9.88
CA ASP A 38 7.63 8.13 11.04
C ASP A 38 6.13 8.08 10.73
N LYS A 39 5.60 9.05 9.97
CA LYS A 39 4.21 9.03 9.55
C LYS A 39 3.93 7.87 8.60
N ILE A 40 4.83 7.61 7.64
CA ILE A 40 4.72 6.45 6.73
C ILE A 40 4.80 5.13 7.51
N ARG A 41 5.66 5.05 8.53
CA ARG A 41 5.79 3.89 9.42
C ARG A 41 4.53 3.63 10.23
N GLU A 42 3.89 4.69 10.73
CA GLU A 42 2.58 4.59 11.40
C GLU A 42 1.53 3.99 10.47
N VAL A 43 1.42 4.51 9.23
CA VAL A 43 0.49 3.99 8.21
C VAL A 43 0.74 2.52 7.94
N CYS A 44 1.99 2.14 7.62
CA CYS A 44 2.31 0.77 7.25
C CYS A 44 2.08 -0.20 8.43
N THR A 45 2.33 0.24 9.67
CA THR A 45 2.05 -0.56 10.87
C THR A 45 0.54 -0.78 11.03
N ARG A 46 -0.27 0.28 10.88
CA ARG A 46 -1.74 0.20 10.92
C ARG A 46 -2.32 -0.63 9.78
N PHE A 47 -1.72 -0.56 8.60
CA PHE A 47 -2.06 -1.39 7.45
C PHE A 47 -1.85 -2.87 7.80
N TYR A 48 -0.65 -3.26 8.24
CA TYR A 48 -0.38 -4.66 8.55
C TYR A 48 -1.19 -5.16 9.75
N ALA A 49 -1.44 -4.34 10.77
CA ALA A 49 -2.31 -4.70 11.89
C ALA A 49 -3.70 -5.15 11.42
N ARG A 50 -4.22 -4.57 10.34
CA ARG A 50 -5.48 -4.96 9.69
C ARG A 50 -5.32 -6.11 8.72
N ALA A 51 -4.27 -6.07 7.89
CA ALA A 51 -4.04 -7.10 6.89
C ALA A 51 -3.78 -8.47 7.53
N PHE A 52 -3.24 -8.52 8.76
CA PHE A 52 -3.11 -9.77 9.51
C PHE A 52 -4.45 -10.37 9.96
N LEU A 53 -5.52 -9.57 10.01
CA LEU A 53 -6.88 -10.03 10.28
C LEU A 53 -7.60 -10.52 9.02
N ASP A 54 -7.15 -10.08 7.85
CA ASP A 54 -7.76 -10.38 6.55
C ASP A 54 -7.40 -11.79 6.06
N ASP A 55 -8.42 -12.63 5.82
CA ASP A 55 -8.24 -14.02 5.38
C ASP A 55 -7.65 -14.17 3.97
N GLN A 56 -7.79 -13.15 3.11
CA GLN A 56 -7.25 -13.12 1.76
C GLN A 56 -5.75 -12.78 1.79
N LEU A 57 -5.35 -11.79 2.58
CA LEU A 57 -3.98 -11.28 2.61
C LEU A 57 -3.07 -12.04 3.58
N LYS A 58 -3.56 -12.41 4.77
CA LYS A 58 -2.74 -13.05 5.81
C LYS A 58 -1.97 -14.31 5.35
N PRO A 59 -2.45 -15.14 4.39
CA PRO A 59 -1.69 -16.30 3.93
C PRO A 59 -0.41 -15.94 3.17
N PHE A 60 -0.27 -14.71 2.66
CA PHE A 60 0.97 -14.26 2.01
C PHE A 60 2.07 -13.91 3.03
N PHE A 61 1.72 -13.67 4.30
CA PHE A 61 2.67 -13.25 5.32
C PHE A 61 3.36 -14.47 5.94
N PHE A 62 4.59 -14.75 5.49
CA PHE A 62 5.39 -15.89 5.95
C PHE A 62 6.26 -15.58 7.18
N GLU A 63 6.55 -14.31 7.46
CA GLU A 63 7.22 -13.88 8.70
C GLU A 63 6.17 -13.62 9.78
N GLU A 64 6.33 -14.22 10.97
CA GLU A 64 5.42 -14.09 12.13
C GLU A 64 5.86 -12.98 13.10
N ASP A 65 6.67 -12.03 12.64
CA ASP A 65 7.27 -10.96 13.46
C ASP A 65 6.36 -9.73 13.67
N GLY A 66 5.10 -9.85 13.26
CA GLY A 66 4.02 -8.92 13.60
C GLY A 66 3.96 -7.64 12.77
N ALA A 67 2.90 -6.87 13.00
CA ALA A 67 2.55 -5.68 12.21
C ALA A 67 3.65 -4.61 12.20
N THR A 68 4.35 -4.40 13.32
CA THR A 68 5.41 -3.41 13.42
C THR A 68 6.58 -3.74 12.50
N ALA A 69 7.02 -5.00 12.46
CA ALA A 69 8.17 -5.40 11.65
C ALA A 69 7.83 -5.42 10.15
N HIS A 70 6.63 -5.90 9.78
CA HIS A 70 6.15 -5.81 8.40
C HIS A 70 5.94 -4.35 7.95
N GLY A 71 5.32 -3.55 8.82
CA GLY A 71 5.11 -2.12 8.61
C GLY A 71 6.42 -1.37 8.40
N GLN A 72 7.44 -1.66 9.22
CA GLN A 72 8.79 -1.12 9.07
C GLN A 72 9.35 -1.39 7.67
N ARG A 73 9.29 -2.64 7.20
CA ARG A 73 9.85 -3.02 5.89
C ARG A 73 9.21 -2.28 4.74
N LEU A 74 7.87 -2.21 4.72
CA LEU A 74 7.14 -1.48 3.68
C LEU A 74 7.43 0.02 3.78
N ALA A 75 7.43 0.57 4.99
CA ALA A 75 7.70 1.99 5.20
C ALA A 75 9.10 2.38 4.75
N ASP A 76 10.13 1.61 5.09
CA ASP A 76 11.51 1.90 4.69
C ASP A 76 11.64 1.89 3.15
N TRP A 77 10.92 1.00 2.47
CA TRP A 77 10.85 1.00 1.02
C TRP A 77 10.14 2.25 0.47
N ILE A 78 8.99 2.64 1.01
CA ILE A 78 8.26 3.86 0.58
C ILE A 78 9.10 5.12 0.86
N VAL A 79 9.69 5.24 2.05
CA VAL A 79 10.53 6.37 2.45
C VAL A 79 11.74 6.51 1.54
N GLN A 80 12.43 5.39 1.24
CA GLN A 80 13.53 5.43 0.28
C GLN A 80 13.07 5.80 -1.14
N LYS A 81 11.85 5.41 -1.57
CA LYS A 81 11.29 5.86 -2.84
C LYS A 81 10.99 7.35 -2.83
N MET A 82 10.35 7.88 -1.80
CA MET A 82 10.07 9.31 -1.69
C MET A 82 11.35 10.16 -1.64
N GLY A 83 12.39 9.65 -0.97
CA GLY A 83 13.66 10.33 -0.76
C GLY A 83 13.65 11.28 0.44
N GLY A 84 14.79 11.93 0.70
CA GLY A 84 14.92 12.95 1.76
C GLY A 84 15.41 12.44 3.12
N GLU A 85 15.30 11.13 3.40
CA GLU A 85 15.68 10.52 4.69
C GLU A 85 16.70 9.39 4.54
N GLY A 86 17.58 9.47 3.53
CA GLY A 86 18.61 8.46 3.28
C GLY A 86 18.09 7.20 2.56
N THR A 87 18.65 6.04 2.89
CA THR A 87 18.39 4.77 2.20
C THR A 87 17.96 3.64 3.16
N PRO A 88 16.91 3.85 3.98
CA PRO A 88 16.56 2.92 5.05
C PRO A 88 16.26 1.50 4.57
N TRP A 89 15.69 1.32 3.38
CA TRP A 89 15.48 -0.02 2.81
C TRP A 89 16.80 -0.71 2.47
N SER A 90 17.73 -0.02 1.81
CA SER A 90 19.07 -0.56 1.51
C SER A 90 19.85 -0.85 2.80
N ASP A 91 19.83 0.09 3.74
CA ASP A 91 20.62 0.05 4.97
C ASP A 91 20.10 -1.02 5.95
N SER A 92 18.84 -1.42 5.84
CA SER A 92 18.25 -2.55 6.59
C SER A 92 18.79 -3.92 6.18
N GLY A 93 19.65 -4.00 5.16
CA GLY A 93 20.12 -5.27 4.58
C GLY A 93 19.10 -5.95 3.66
N ARG A 94 17.98 -5.26 3.33
CA ARG A 94 16.92 -5.78 2.45
C ARG A 94 17.14 -5.41 0.97
N TRP A 95 18.28 -4.80 0.61
CA TRP A 95 18.64 -4.59 -0.79
C TRP A 95 18.59 -5.91 -1.58
N GLY A 96 17.91 -5.93 -2.72
CA GLY A 96 17.72 -7.14 -3.54
C GLY A 96 16.68 -8.14 -3.00
N MET A 97 16.09 -7.93 -1.82
CA MET A 97 15.18 -8.89 -1.19
C MET A 97 13.75 -8.88 -1.74
N ARG A 98 13.39 -7.94 -2.63
CA ARG A 98 12.04 -7.85 -3.22
C ARG A 98 11.58 -9.17 -3.83
N GLN A 99 12.32 -9.71 -4.80
CA GLN A 99 11.91 -10.93 -5.51
C GLN A 99 11.98 -12.19 -4.62
N PRO A 100 13.05 -12.42 -3.83
CA PRO A 100 13.07 -13.52 -2.87
C PRO A 100 11.90 -13.49 -1.87
N SER A 101 11.53 -12.31 -1.35
CA SER A 101 10.40 -12.16 -0.43
C SER A 101 9.05 -12.42 -1.12
N HIS A 102 8.85 -11.96 -2.36
CA HIS A 102 7.63 -12.29 -3.10
C HIS A 102 7.50 -13.77 -3.42
N ALA A 103 8.59 -14.41 -3.86
CA ALA A 103 8.59 -15.85 -4.09
C ALA A 103 8.19 -16.62 -2.81
N LYS A 104 8.75 -16.26 -1.65
CA LYS A 104 8.35 -16.86 -0.37
C LYS A 104 6.87 -16.65 -0.06
N ALA A 105 6.33 -15.47 -0.31
CA ALA A 105 4.91 -15.18 -0.11
C ALA A 105 4.02 -16.03 -1.05
N TRP A 106 4.38 -16.15 -2.33
CA TRP A 106 3.61 -16.95 -3.30
C TRP A 106 3.62 -18.45 -2.95
N TYR A 107 4.73 -18.98 -2.48
CA TYR A 107 4.86 -20.40 -2.13
C TYR A 107 4.57 -20.71 -0.66
N ASN A 108 4.09 -19.73 0.12
CA ASN A 108 3.83 -19.91 1.55
C ASN A 108 2.83 -21.05 1.82
N GLU A 109 3.15 -21.92 2.77
CA GLU A 109 2.33 -23.08 3.14
C GLU A 109 0.98 -22.69 3.74
N LYS A 110 0.86 -21.47 4.28
CA LYS A 110 -0.42 -20.92 4.75
C LYS A 110 -1.45 -20.78 3.62
N ARG A 111 -1.01 -20.67 2.36
CA ARG A 111 -1.91 -20.60 1.20
C ARG A 111 -2.49 -21.97 0.87
N HIS A 112 -3.69 -22.01 0.31
CA HIS A 112 -4.30 -23.26 -0.13
C HIS A 112 -3.46 -23.94 -1.23
N PRO A 113 -3.25 -25.28 -1.22
CA PRO A 113 -2.40 -25.96 -2.19
C PRO A 113 -2.72 -25.66 -3.66
N SER A 114 -4.00 -25.45 -4.01
CA SER A 114 -4.43 -25.15 -5.38
C SER A 114 -4.00 -23.78 -5.91
N VAL A 115 -3.55 -22.86 -5.05
CA VAL A 115 -3.14 -21.51 -5.43
C VAL A 115 -1.70 -21.16 -5.02
N ARG A 116 -0.97 -22.09 -4.38
CA ARG A 116 0.45 -21.91 -4.05
C ARG A 116 1.26 -21.75 -5.34
N GLY A 117 2.17 -20.78 -5.35
CA GLY A 117 2.96 -20.39 -6.52
C GLY A 117 2.27 -19.35 -7.41
N ASN A 118 0.95 -19.17 -7.32
CA ASN A 118 0.26 -18.11 -8.07
C ASN A 118 0.66 -16.75 -7.52
N HIS A 119 0.82 -15.77 -8.41
CA HIS A 119 1.10 -14.39 -8.04
C HIS A 119 -0.11 -13.73 -7.35
N PHE A 120 0.10 -12.52 -6.84
CA PHE A 120 -0.95 -11.65 -6.31
C PHE A 120 -1.95 -11.37 -7.44
N ASN A 121 -3.22 -11.70 -7.25
CA ASN A 121 -4.26 -11.52 -8.25
C ASN A 121 -4.97 -10.16 -8.09
N LEU A 122 -6.01 -9.92 -8.90
CA LEU A 122 -6.79 -8.69 -8.84
C LEU A 122 -7.47 -8.48 -7.50
N VAL A 123 -8.13 -9.49 -6.95
CA VAL A 123 -8.80 -9.40 -5.64
C VAL A 123 -7.78 -9.13 -4.55
N ASP A 124 -6.64 -9.84 -4.55
CA ASP A 124 -5.54 -9.59 -3.62
C ASP A 124 -5.08 -8.13 -3.67
N SER A 125 -4.88 -7.61 -4.88
CA SER A 125 -4.39 -6.26 -5.15
C SER A 125 -5.35 -5.19 -4.67
N ARG A 126 -6.64 -5.36 -4.94
CA ARG A 126 -7.69 -4.42 -4.52
C ARG A 126 -7.92 -4.46 -3.01
N THR A 127 -7.95 -5.64 -2.40
CA THR A 127 -8.01 -5.79 -0.93
C THR A 127 -6.81 -5.11 -0.26
N TRP A 128 -5.60 -5.30 -0.79
CA TRP A 128 -4.39 -4.64 -0.30
C TRP A 128 -4.53 -3.11 -0.38
N MET A 129 -4.92 -2.57 -1.54
CA MET A 129 -5.07 -1.13 -1.73
C MET A 129 -6.11 -0.53 -0.79
N ARG A 130 -7.30 -1.13 -0.66
CA ARG A 130 -8.37 -0.66 0.22
C ARG A 130 -7.96 -0.59 1.68
N ILE A 131 -7.33 -1.65 2.21
CA ILE A 131 -6.85 -1.66 3.60
C ILE A 131 -5.72 -0.66 3.81
N HIS A 132 -4.83 -0.51 2.82
CA HIS A 132 -3.71 0.43 2.89
C HIS A 132 -4.18 1.89 2.84
N PHE A 133 -5.12 2.22 1.96
CA PHE A 133 -5.74 3.55 1.91
C PHE A 133 -6.55 3.84 3.18
N TRP A 134 -7.26 2.86 3.74
CA TRP A 134 -7.93 3.02 5.02
C TRP A 134 -6.94 3.37 6.14
N ALA A 135 -5.82 2.64 6.24
CA ALA A 135 -4.77 2.95 7.22
C ALA A 135 -4.16 4.35 7.00
N ALA A 136 -3.97 4.76 5.74
CA ALA A 136 -3.45 6.08 5.41
C ALA A 136 -4.40 7.22 5.83
N ARG A 137 -5.72 7.01 5.67
CA ARG A 137 -6.78 7.95 6.10
C ARG A 137 -6.81 8.12 7.61
N GLU A 138 -6.69 7.04 8.37
CA GLU A 138 -6.63 7.12 9.84
C GLU A 138 -5.41 7.87 10.36
N CYS A 139 -4.30 7.86 9.61
CA CYS A 139 -3.12 8.65 9.91
C CYS A 139 -3.26 10.13 9.49
N GLY A 140 -4.39 10.52 8.91
CA GLY A 140 -4.71 11.89 8.49
C GLY A 140 -4.10 12.29 7.15
N LEU A 141 -3.55 11.35 6.37
CA LEU A 141 -2.82 11.70 5.14
C LEU A 141 -3.71 12.25 4.02
N GLU A 142 -5.00 11.93 4.01
CA GLU A 142 -5.93 12.51 3.03
C GLU A 142 -6.07 14.03 3.20
N ALA A 143 -6.01 14.54 4.43
CA ALA A 143 -6.15 15.97 4.69
C ALA A 143 -5.06 16.81 4.01
N HIS A 144 -3.93 16.19 3.66
CA HIS A 144 -2.89 16.80 2.84
C HIS A 144 -3.13 16.48 1.35
N ALA A 145 -3.99 17.28 0.70
CA ALA A 145 -4.46 17.04 -0.68
C ALA A 145 -3.35 16.73 -1.70
N ALA A 146 -2.25 17.50 -1.69
CA ALA A 146 -1.13 17.29 -2.61
C ALA A 146 -0.41 15.93 -2.39
N PHE A 147 -0.27 15.49 -1.14
CA PHE A 147 0.29 14.18 -0.82
C PHE A 147 -0.70 13.10 -1.20
N TRP A 148 -1.98 13.26 -0.86
CA TRP A 148 -3.00 12.24 -1.14
C TRP A 148 -3.10 11.92 -2.64
N ASP A 149 -3.20 12.95 -3.47
CA ASP A 149 -3.21 12.80 -4.94
C ASP A 149 -1.92 12.12 -5.46
N TRP A 150 -0.76 12.54 -4.95
CA TRP A 150 0.51 11.91 -5.32
C TRP A 150 0.57 10.44 -4.86
N TYR A 151 0.06 10.13 -3.66
CA TYR A 151 0.17 8.81 -3.03
C TYR A 151 -0.75 7.78 -3.69
N VAL A 152 -1.95 8.20 -4.11
CA VAL A 152 -2.83 7.35 -4.92
C VAL A 152 -2.14 6.96 -6.24
N ARG A 153 -1.55 7.94 -6.96
CA ARG A 153 -0.79 7.68 -8.19
C ARG A 153 0.48 6.85 -7.95
N PHE A 154 1.15 7.06 -6.82
CA PHE A 154 2.31 6.27 -6.41
C PHE A 154 1.96 4.79 -6.22
N LEU A 155 0.89 4.49 -5.48
CA LEU A 155 0.43 3.12 -5.29
C LEU A 155 -0.12 2.51 -6.59
N GLN A 156 -0.82 3.31 -7.41
CA GLN A 156 -1.24 2.91 -8.76
C GLN A 156 -0.06 2.46 -9.63
N HIS A 157 1.06 3.18 -9.61
CA HIS A 157 2.25 2.79 -10.37
C HIS A 157 2.83 1.47 -9.87
N PHE A 158 2.94 1.29 -8.55
CA PHE A 158 3.59 0.10 -8.00
C PHE A 158 2.70 -1.13 -7.96
N ILE A 159 1.37 -1.00 -7.89
CA ILE A 159 0.46 -2.15 -7.98
C ILE A 159 0.54 -2.80 -9.36
N ALA A 160 0.87 -2.04 -10.42
CA ALA A 160 1.05 -2.55 -11.78
C ALA A 160 2.14 -3.64 -11.89
N VAL A 161 3.11 -3.65 -10.97
CA VAL A 161 4.17 -4.69 -10.91
C VAL A 161 3.61 -6.03 -10.46
N TYR A 162 2.55 -6.02 -9.67
CA TYR A 162 1.93 -7.23 -9.12
C TYR A 162 0.79 -7.71 -10.01
N GLU A 163 -0.09 -6.78 -10.40
CA GLU A 163 -1.29 -7.05 -11.18
C GLU A 163 -1.68 -5.77 -11.92
N TRP A 164 -1.34 -5.69 -13.20
CA TRP A 164 -1.59 -4.50 -14.03
C TRP A 164 -3.09 -4.18 -14.15
N ARG A 165 -3.95 -5.19 -14.04
CA ARG A 165 -5.43 -5.01 -14.04
C ARG A 165 -5.96 -4.26 -12.83
N ALA A 166 -5.17 -4.14 -11.76
CA ALA A 166 -5.55 -3.39 -10.57
C ALA A 166 -5.35 -1.86 -10.73
N VAL A 167 -4.56 -1.44 -11.71
CA VAL A 167 -4.22 -0.02 -11.98
C VAL A 167 -5.44 0.91 -12.11
N PRO A 168 -6.50 0.59 -12.87
CA PRO A 168 -7.65 1.49 -13.00
C PRO A 168 -8.44 1.66 -11.68
N PHE A 169 -8.30 0.72 -10.74
CA PHE A 169 -9.07 0.72 -9.49
C PHE A 169 -8.44 1.54 -8.36
N ALA A 170 -7.23 2.09 -8.51
CA ALA A 170 -6.55 2.79 -7.41
C ALA A 170 -7.38 3.95 -6.82
N ALA A 171 -8.03 4.75 -7.67
CA ALA A 171 -8.89 5.85 -7.23
C ALA A 171 -10.22 5.34 -6.62
N GLU A 172 -10.79 4.27 -7.20
CA GLU A 172 -11.99 3.61 -6.66
C GLU A 172 -11.71 3.05 -5.27
N ASP A 173 -10.61 2.33 -5.09
CA ASP A 173 -10.23 1.70 -3.82
C ASP A 173 -9.81 2.74 -2.75
N ALA A 174 -9.22 3.87 -3.17
CA ALA A 174 -9.00 5.01 -2.29
C ALA A 174 -10.30 5.67 -1.83
N SER A 175 -11.33 5.69 -2.69
CA SER A 175 -12.66 6.22 -2.38
C SER A 175 -13.47 5.24 -1.53
N TRP A 176 -13.35 3.93 -1.79
CA TRP A 176 -13.95 2.87 -0.97
C TRP A 176 -13.54 3.03 0.49
N ALA A 177 -12.26 3.30 0.73
CA ALA A 177 -11.68 3.49 2.06
C ALA A 177 -12.14 4.78 2.77
N ALA A 178 -12.77 5.72 2.05
CA ALA A 178 -13.33 6.95 2.62
C ALA A 178 -14.69 6.72 3.29
N ASN A 179 -15.42 5.68 2.87
CA ASN A 179 -16.76 5.43 3.34
C ASN A 179 -16.73 4.57 4.62
N PRO A 180 -17.18 5.09 5.78
CA PRO A 180 -17.22 4.30 7.01
C PRO A 180 -18.10 3.05 6.89
N ASP A 181 -19.19 3.09 6.11
CA ASP A 181 -20.08 1.94 5.94
C ASP A 181 -19.36 0.75 5.27
N ASN A 182 -18.44 1.05 4.35
CA ASN A 182 -17.63 0.02 3.69
C ASN A 182 -16.66 -0.65 4.67
N VAL A 183 -16.01 0.15 5.51
CA VAL A 183 -15.09 -0.33 6.55
C VAL A 183 -15.84 -1.16 7.59
N ASP A 184 -16.98 -0.68 8.04
CA ASP A 184 -17.85 -1.39 8.99
C ASP A 184 -18.33 -2.71 8.40
N ALA A 185 -18.78 -2.71 7.15
CA ALA A 185 -19.16 -3.94 6.45
C ALA A 185 -17.99 -4.93 6.33
N TYR A 186 -16.78 -4.46 6.01
CA TYR A 186 -15.58 -5.31 5.98
C TYR A 186 -15.30 -5.97 7.33
N ILE A 187 -15.38 -5.21 8.43
CA ILE A 187 -15.19 -5.72 9.80
C ILE A 187 -16.30 -6.71 10.18
N GLN A 188 -17.56 -6.36 9.92
CA GLN A 188 -18.72 -7.22 10.21
C GLN A 188 -18.71 -8.53 9.43
N ASN A 189 -18.15 -8.53 8.21
CA ASN A 189 -17.94 -9.71 7.40
C ASN A 189 -16.69 -10.52 7.78
N GLY A 190 -16.14 -10.29 8.98
CA GLY A 190 -15.00 -11.03 9.48
C GLY A 190 -13.71 -10.71 8.74
N HIS A 191 -13.51 -9.45 8.34
CA HIS A 191 -12.34 -8.98 7.58
C HIS A 191 -12.26 -9.61 6.19
N ARG A 192 -13.39 -9.54 5.47
CA ARG A 192 -13.52 -9.97 4.07
C ARG A 192 -14.27 -8.92 3.26
N MET A 193 -14.00 -8.87 1.96
CA MET A 193 -14.64 -7.94 1.01
C MET A 193 -15.48 -8.71 -0.02
N PRO A 194 -16.71 -9.14 0.31
CA PRO A 194 -17.55 -9.92 -0.61
C PRO A 194 -17.76 -9.25 -1.96
N ASP A 195 -17.84 -7.91 -1.99
CA ASP A 195 -17.99 -7.13 -3.21
C ASP A 195 -16.83 -7.30 -4.21
N LEU A 196 -15.63 -7.67 -3.75
CA LEU A 196 -14.51 -8.02 -4.63
C LEU A 196 -14.55 -9.47 -5.10
N HIS A 197 -15.05 -10.38 -4.27
CA HIS A 197 -15.09 -11.82 -4.56
C HIS A 197 -16.26 -12.22 -5.46
N ASP A 198 -17.39 -11.54 -5.32
CA ASP A 198 -18.63 -11.85 -6.05
C ASP A 198 -18.73 -11.04 -7.37
N ARG A 199 -17.84 -10.06 -7.57
CA ARG A 199 -17.78 -9.28 -8.81
C ARG A 199 -17.16 -10.10 -9.94
N VAL A 200 -17.92 -10.24 -11.01
CA VAL A 200 -17.41 -10.69 -12.30
C VAL A 200 -16.76 -9.49 -12.98
N TYR A 201 -15.47 -9.60 -13.29
CA TYR A 201 -14.76 -8.60 -14.08
C TYR A 201 -14.68 -9.06 -15.53
N ASP A 202 -14.92 -8.16 -16.48
CA ASP A 202 -14.77 -8.42 -17.92
C ASP A 202 -13.72 -7.50 -18.57
N ASP A 203 -13.42 -7.72 -19.85
CA ASP A 203 -12.38 -6.98 -20.56
C ASP A 203 -12.65 -5.47 -20.68
N SER A 204 -13.89 -5.01 -20.46
CA SER A 204 -14.25 -3.60 -20.48
C SER A 204 -13.96 -2.85 -19.17
N ASP A 205 -13.63 -3.58 -18.10
CA ASP A 205 -13.26 -3.01 -16.80
C ASP A 205 -11.79 -2.49 -16.74
N TYR A 206 -10.96 -2.76 -17.77
CA TYR A 206 -9.50 -2.56 -17.73
C TYR A 206 -8.93 -1.57 -18.75
#